data_AF-A0AAD5PD52-F1
#
_entry.id   AF-A0AAD5PD52-F1
#
_cell.length_a   1.000
_cell.length_b   1.000
_cell.length_c   1.000
_cell.angle_alpha   90.00
_cell.angle_beta   90.00
_cell.angle_gamma   90.00
#
_symmetry.space_group_name_H-M   'P 1'
#
loop_
_entity.id
_entity.type
_entity.pdbx_description
1 polymer ?
#
loop_
_entity_poly.entity_id
_entity_poly.type
_entity_poly.pdbx_seq_one_letter_code
_entity_poly.pdbx_strand_id
1 'polypeptide(L)'
;MQYDWTQDEWTQRRRLVQFWRSEKNNRILCGFQPVAQEAHGGQMNQIPGLCIVSCVYWEARQDYFITSVDLINLLQFVMDISLSMEEKNRIRRNLEGFKPITVSKGRPDTADFFRVIMNFPNPKPRNIEKDVKVFEWSALPYALKKIVTKYRTTVLQKTITQEGVVDGNAGVSPTSAAPPSVVQQILDM
;
A
#
# COMPACT_ATOMS: atom_id res chain seq x y z
N MET A 1 -2.84 14.04 -8.59
CA MET A 1 -1.74 14.10 -7.59
C MET A 1 -0.45 14.73 -8.12
N GLN A 2 -0.22 14.71 -9.43
CA GLN A 2 0.95 15.32 -10.07
C GLN A 2 0.78 16.83 -10.33
N TYR A 3 -0.42 17.37 -10.12
CA TYR A 3 -0.78 18.77 -10.38
C TYR A 3 -1.07 19.51 -9.07
N ASP A 4 -1.06 20.85 -9.13
CA ASP A 4 -1.47 21.76 -8.06
C ASP A 4 -0.68 21.62 -6.76
N TRP A 5 0.63 21.40 -6.85
CA TRP A 5 1.54 21.37 -5.70
C TRP A 5 1.65 22.75 -5.04
N THR A 6 1.48 22.79 -3.71
CA THR A 6 1.64 24.03 -2.95
C THR A 6 3.12 24.41 -2.86
N GLN A 7 3.40 25.68 -2.52
CA GLN A 7 4.77 26.15 -2.35
C GLN A 7 5.53 25.37 -1.27
N ASP A 8 4.85 24.97 -0.20
CA ASP A 8 5.43 24.16 0.88
C ASP A 8 5.73 22.74 0.42
N GLU A 9 4.84 22.14 -0.36
CA GLU A 9 5.07 20.81 -0.95
C GLU A 9 6.27 20.81 -1.90
N TRP A 10 6.42 21.86 -2.72
CA TRP A 10 7.59 22.04 -3.58
C TRP A 10 8.88 22.22 -2.79
N THR A 11 8.84 23.05 -1.74
CA THR A 11 9.99 23.32 -0.87
C THR A 11 10.47 22.05 -0.18
N GLN A 12 9.54 21.22 0.30
CA GLN A 12 9.85 19.94 0.95
C GLN A 12 10.04 18.79 -0.03
N ARG A 13 9.73 18.99 -1.32
CA ARG A 13 9.63 17.95 -2.36
C ARG A 13 8.73 16.79 -1.93
N ARG A 14 7.72 17.07 -1.12
CA ARG A 14 6.84 16.07 -0.50
C ARG A 14 5.41 16.59 -0.44
N ARG A 15 4.48 15.76 -0.89
CA ARG A 15 3.04 15.88 -0.69
C ARG A 15 2.57 14.77 0.23
N LEU A 16 1.83 15.11 1.27
CA LEU A 16 1.16 14.12 2.10
C LEU A 16 -0.18 13.75 1.48
N VAL A 17 -0.47 12.47 1.43
CA VAL A 17 -1.68 11.95 0.81
C VAL A 17 -2.41 11.08 1.81
N GLN A 18 -3.59 11.52 2.21
CA GLN A 18 -4.48 10.75 3.07
C GLN A 18 -5.35 9.83 2.21
N PHE A 19 -5.40 8.57 2.60
CA PHE A 19 -6.25 7.53 2.04
C PHE A 19 -7.35 7.16 3.04
N TRP A 20 -8.52 6.89 2.50
CA TRP A 20 -9.62 6.22 3.20
C TRP A 20 -10.06 4.99 2.42
N ARG A 21 -10.67 4.04 3.12
CA ARG A 21 -11.27 2.86 2.50
C ARG A 21 -12.72 2.68 2.92
N SER A 22 -13.51 2.09 2.03
CA SER A 22 -14.84 1.55 2.32
C SER A 22 -14.97 0.22 1.60
N GLU A 23 -15.55 -0.77 2.26
CA GLU A 23 -15.78 -2.09 1.67
C GLU A 23 -17.28 -2.36 1.62
N LYS A 24 -17.81 -2.61 0.42
CA LYS A 24 -19.21 -2.97 0.18
C LYS A 24 -19.28 -4.00 -0.93
N ASN A 25 -20.12 -5.02 -0.78
CA ASN A 25 -20.36 -6.06 -1.80
C ASN A 25 -19.05 -6.70 -2.32
N ASN A 26 -18.12 -7.05 -1.41
CA ASN A 26 -16.82 -7.65 -1.75
C ASN A 26 -15.93 -6.75 -2.65
N ARG A 27 -16.22 -5.44 -2.73
CA ARG A 27 -15.42 -4.44 -3.42
C ARG A 27 -14.83 -3.45 -2.41
N ILE A 28 -13.53 -3.21 -2.52
CA ILE A 28 -12.85 -2.15 -1.76
C ILE A 28 -12.86 -0.89 -2.63
N LEU A 29 -13.49 0.16 -2.13
CA LEU A 29 -13.30 1.51 -2.61
C LEU A 29 -12.21 2.17 -1.78
N CYS A 30 -11.20 2.71 -2.45
CA CYS A 30 -10.14 3.47 -1.82
C CYS A 30 -10.12 4.87 -2.43
N GLY A 31 -10.36 5.87 -1.59
CA GLY A 31 -10.26 7.27 -1.98
C GLY A 31 -9.04 7.93 -1.36
N PHE A 32 -8.67 9.08 -1.90
CA PHE A 32 -7.51 9.82 -1.43
C PHE A 32 -7.67 11.33 -1.58
N GLN A 33 -6.93 12.09 -0.78
CA GLN A 33 -6.83 13.54 -0.90
C GLN A 33 -5.46 14.05 -0.42
N PRO A 34 -4.92 15.14 -1.01
CA PRO A 34 -3.76 15.82 -0.44
C PRO A 34 -4.13 16.43 0.92
N VAL A 35 -3.17 16.46 1.85
CA VAL A 35 -3.31 17.09 3.17
C VAL A 35 -2.10 17.95 3.49
N ALA A 36 -2.30 18.99 4.29
CA ALA A 36 -1.21 19.88 4.71
C ALA A 36 -0.19 19.16 5.58
N GLN A 37 1.08 19.57 5.47
CA GLN A 37 2.21 18.96 6.20
C GLN A 37 2.02 19.05 7.73
N GLU A 38 1.46 20.16 8.18
CA GLU A 38 1.24 20.52 9.58
C GLU A 38 -0.04 19.95 10.18
N ALA A 39 -0.98 19.48 9.37
CA ALA A 39 -2.34 19.18 9.83
C ALA A 39 -2.43 18.00 10.85
N HIS A 40 -1.37 17.23 11.07
CA HIS A 40 -1.44 15.94 11.78
C HIS A 40 -0.36 15.72 12.87
N GLY A 41 0.37 16.76 13.29
CA GLY A 41 1.12 16.79 14.57
C GLY A 41 2.06 15.62 14.89
N GLY A 42 2.57 14.89 13.89
CA GLY A 42 3.46 13.74 14.09
C GLY A 42 2.82 12.44 14.60
N GLN A 43 1.50 12.40 14.85
CA GLN A 43 0.75 11.20 15.29
C GLN A 43 0.02 10.48 14.13
N MET A 44 0.53 10.66 12.92
CA MET A 44 -0.13 10.36 11.65
C MET A 44 -0.47 8.88 11.41
N ASN A 45 0.29 7.95 11.99
CA ASN A 45 0.06 6.50 11.83
C ASN A 45 -0.84 5.91 12.92
N GLN A 46 -1.43 6.74 13.78
CA GLN A 46 -2.22 6.28 14.93
C GLN A 46 -3.69 6.68 14.89
N ILE A 47 -4.13 7.44 13.88
CA ILE A 47 -5.55 7.77 13.72
C ILE A 47 -6.28 6.55 13.12
N PRO A 48 -7.23 5.92 13.84
CA PRO A 48 -7.94 4.77 13.33
C PRO A 48 -8.73 5.10 12.06
N GLY A 49 -8.67 4.22 11.05
CA GLY A 49 -9.43 4.38 9.81
C GLY A 49 -8.82 5.30 8.76
N LEU A 50 -7.64 5.87 9.00
CA LEU A 50 -6.89 6.66 8.03
C LEU A 50 -5.51 6.07 7.76
N CYS A 51 -4.99 6.29 6.55
CA CYS A 51 -3.61 6.00 6.20
C CYS A 51 -3.04 7.18 5.44
N ILE A 52 -1.87 7.68 5.84
CA ILE A 52 -1.22 8.79 5.14
C ILE A 52 0.16 8.35 4.67
N VAL A 53 0.46 8.65 3.41
CA VAL A 53 1.73 8.29 2.77
C VAL A 53 2.37 9.51 2.13
N SER A 54 3.66 9.40 1.84
CA SER A 54 4.44 10.46 1.19
C SER A 54 4.49 10.24 -0.32
N CYS A 55 3.96 11.20 -1.08
CA CYS A 55 4.27 11.36 -2.50
C CYS A 55 5.48 12.28 -2.62
N VAL A 56 6.61 11.75 -3.08
CA VAL A 56 7.89 12.46 -3.08
C VAL A 56 8.32 12.81 -4.48
N TYR A 57 8.65 14.07 -4.74
CA TYR A 57 9.17 14.50 -6.03
C TYR A 57 10.69 14.27 -6.12
N TRP A 58 11.13 13.60 -7.19
CA TRP A 58 12.54 13.38 -7.49
C TRP A 58 12.97 14.20 -8.70
N GLU A 59 13.64 15.31 -8.44
CA GLU A 59 14.11 16.25 -9.48
C GLU A 59 14.98 15.60 -10.56
N ALA A 60 15.96 14.76 -10.22
CA ALA A 60 16.82 14.14 -11.25
C ALA A 60 16.04 13.22 -12.22
N ARG A 61 14.87 12.73 -11.81
CA ARG A 61 13.98 11.88 -12.62
C ARG A 61 12.79 12.66 -13.20
N GLN A 62 12.53 13.88 -12.71
CA GLN A 62 11.35 14.67 -13.02
C GLN A 62 10.03 13.89 -12.82
N ASP A 63 9.96 13.08 -11.76
CA ASP A 63 8.80 12.23 -11.48
C ASP A 63 8.58 12.05 -9.96
N TYR A 64 7.45 11.45 -9.61
CA TYR A 64 6.98 11.25 -8.24
C TYR A 64 7.12 9.80 -7.81
N PHE A 65 7.44 9.60 -6.54
CA PHE A 65 7.74 8.30 -5.98
C PHE A 65 7.06 8.08 -4.63
N ILE A 66 6.79 6.81 -4.32
CA ILE A 66 6.37 6.33 -3.01
C ILE A 66 7.44 5.39 -2.44
N THR A 67 7.69 5.49 -1.13
CA THR A 67 8.63 4.56 -0.48
C THR A 67 7.99 3.18 -0.31
N SER A 68 8.81 2.13 -0.32
CA SER A 68 8.36 0.76 -0.04
C SER A 68 7.68 0.60 1.32
N VAL A 69 8.10 1.38 2.31
CA VAL A 69 7.49 1.39 3.65
C VAL A 69 6.07 1.95 3.58
N ASP A 70 5.89 3.11 2.94
CA ASP A 70 4.58 3.73 2.75
C ASP A 70 3.65 2.83 1.91
N LEU A 71 4.17 2.23 0.84
CA LEU A 71 3.39 1.31 0.00
C LEU A 71 2.90 0.08 0.77
N ILE A 72 3.72 -0.51 1.64
CA ILE A 72 3.32 -1.67 2.46
C ILE A 72 2.33 -1.26 3.55
N ASN A 73 2.49 -0.08 4.15
CA ASN A 73 1.52 0.45 5.11
C ASN A 73 0.17 0.70 4.45
N LEU A 74 0.17 1.27 3.25
CA LEU A 74 -1.04 1.47 2.47
C LEU A 74 -1.68 0.14 2.05
N LEU A 75 -0.91 -0.87 1.68
CA LEU A 75 -1.44 -2.21 1.40
C LEU A 75 -2.12 -2.86 2.61
N GLN A 76 -1.51 -2.78 3.79
CA GLN A 76 -2.12 -3.23 5.05
C GLN A 76 -3.45 -2.52 5.30
N PHE A 77 -3.46 -1.20 5.14
CA PHE A 77 -4.65 -0.38 5.30
C PHE A 77 -5.75 -0.74 4.30
N VAL A 78 -5.43 -0.81 3.01
CA VAL A 78 -6.38 -1.13 1.95
C VAL A 78 -6.96 -2.55 2.14
N MET A 79 -6.17 -3.51 2.62
CA MET A 79 -6.63 -4.86 2.89
C MET A 79 -7.30 -5.02 4.26
N ASP A 80 -7.18 -4.04 5.16
CA ASP A 80 -7.62 -4.10 6.57
C ASP A 80 -7.06 -5.33 7.31
N ILE A 81 -5.76 -5.58 7.13
CA ILE A 81 -5.04 -6.67 7.79
C ILE A 81 -3.69 -6.21 8.32
N SER A 82 -3.27 -6.81 9.43
CA SER A 82 -1.89 -6.72 9.89
C SER A 82 -1.05 -7.80 9.24
N LEU A 83 0.02 -7.42 8.53
CA LEU A 83 0.90 -8.38 7.87
C LEU A 83 2.06 -8.78 8.78
N SER A 84 2.30 -10.09 8.87
CA SER A 84 3.51 -10.66 9.46
C SER A 84 4.77 -10.24 8.67
N MET A 85 5.95 -10.43 9.26
CA MET A 85 7.22 -10.16 8.57
C MET A 85 7.40 -11.03 7.32
N GLU A 86 6.97 -12.28 7.38
CA GLU A 86 7.03 -13.19 6.23
C GLU A 86 6.15 -12.70 5.08
N GLU A 87 4.92 -12.30 5.39
CA GLU A 87 3.98 -11.74 4.41
C GLU A 87 4.47 -10.43 3.80
N LYS A 88 5.02 -9.52 4.63
CA LYS A 88 5.67 -8.30 4.15
C LYS A 88 6.79 -8.63 3.16
N ASN A 89 7.60 -9.65 3.44
CA ASN A 89 8.67 -10.08 2.54
C ASN A 89 8.14 -10.73 1.25
N ARG A 90 7.03 -11.48 1.31
CA ARG A 90 6.35 -12.01 0.13
C ARG A 90 5.78 -10.90 -0.75
N ILE A 91 5.16 -9.88 -0.15
CA ILE A 91 4.68 -8.70 -0.88
C ILE A 91 5.85 -7.97 -1.52
N ARG A 92 6.95 -7.72 -0.80
CA ARG A 92 8.16 -7.10 -1.36
C ARG A 92 8.64 -7.80 -2.63
N ARG A 93 8.73 -9.14 -2.62
CA ARG A 93 9.09 -9.93 -3.82
C ARG A 93 8.09 -9.76 -4.97
N ASN A 94 6.79 -9.69 -4.70
CA ASN A 94 5.78 -9.46 -5.73
C ASN A 94 5.86 -8.05 -6.32
N LEU A 95 6.30 -7.09 -5.52
CA LEU A 95 6.48 -5.70 -5.91
C LEU A 95 7.73 -5.49 -6.78
N GLU A 96 8.74 -6.36 -6.73
CA GLU A 96 9.94 -6.26 -7.60
C GLU A 96 9.59 -6.24 -9.10
N GLY A 97 8.45 -6.82 -9.51
CA GLY A 97 7.95 -6.74 -10.89
C GLY A 97 7.57 -5.32 -11.36
N PHE A 98 7.40 -4.37 -10.44
CA PHE A 98 7.21 -2.94 -10.72
C PHE A 98 8.54 -2.17 -10.78
N LYS A 99 9.68 -2.90 -10.81
CA LYS A 99 11.02 -2.35 -11.02
C LYS A 99 11.38 -1.22 -10.03
N PRO A 100 11.33 -1.45 -8.71
CA PRO A 100 11.67 -0.40 -7.76
C PRO A 100 13.13 0.02 -7.87
N ILE A 101 13.37 1.30 -7.64
CA ILE A 101 14.72 1.86 -7.57
C ILE A 101 15.22 1.73 -6.14
N THR A 102 16.45 1.24 -5.98
CA THR A 102 17.14 1.27 -4.69
C THR A 102 17.85 2.62 -4.54
N VAL A 103 17.44 3.39 -3.54
CA VAL A 103 17.95 4.72 -3.22
C VAL A 103 18.81 4.60 -1.97
N SER A 104 20.04 5.09 -2.01
CA SER A 104 20.97 4.99 -0.90
C SER A 104 21.99 6.13 -0.84
N LYS A 105 22.53 6.39 0.35
CA LYS A 105 23.56 7.41 0.57
C LYS A 105 24.85 7.14 -0.21
N GLY A 106 25.19 5.87 -0.45
CA GLY A 106 26.45 5.47 -1.09
C GLY A 106 26.46 5.61 -2.62
N ARG A 107 25.32 5.91 -3.23
CA ARG A 107 25.15 6.02 -4.69
C ARG A 107 24.95 7.48 -5.08
N PRO A 108 25.93 8.14 -5.75
CA PRO A 108 25.87 9.57 -6.03
C PRO A 108 24.61 10.02 -6.77
N ASP A 109 24.10 9.20 -7.69
CA ASP A 109 22.89 9.45 -8.48
C ASP A 109 21.60 9.43 -7.63
N THR A 110 21.62 8.79 -6.47
CA THR A 110 20.45 8.66 -5.58
C THR A 110 20.64 9.32 -4.21
N ALA A 111 21.86 9.78 -3.89
CA ALA A 111 22.22 10.28 -2.56
C ALA A 111 21.44 11.53 -2.15
N ASP A 112 21.20 12.46 -3.09
CA ASP A 112 20.42 13.67 -2.81
C ASP A 112 18.95 13.33 -2.55
N PHE A 113 18.39 12.40 -3.33
CA PHE A 113 17.03 11.93 -3.12
C PHE A 113 16.87 11.15 -1.81
N PHE A 114 17.86 10.32 -1.47
CA PHE A 114 17.94 9.67 -0.16
C PHE A 114 17.93 10.70 0.97
N ARG A 115 18.73 11.77 0.84
CA ARG A 115 18.79 12.86 1.84
C ARG A 115 17.44 13.57 2.00
N VAL A 116 16.74 13.84 0.90
CA VAL A 116 15.38 14.43 0.93
C VAL A 116 14.44 13.55 1.75
N ILE A 117 14.37 12.25 1.45
CA ILE A 117 13.50 11.30 2.17
C ILE A 117 13.83 11.24 3.67
N MET A 118 15.12 11.23 4.01
CA MET A 118 15.58 11.13 5.39
C MET A 118 15.38 12.43 6.20
N ASN A 119 15.27 13.58 5.53
CA ASN A 119 15.09 14.89 6.16
C ASN A 119 13.63 15.27 6.41
N PHE A 120 12.67 14.42 6.04
CA PHE A 120 11.26 14.73 6.23
C PHE A 120 10.90 14.98 7.70
N PRO A 121 10.01 15.97 7.97
CA PRO A 121 9.48 16.20 9.30
C PRO A 121 8.68 14.98 9.77
N ASN A 122 8.51 14.87 11.09
CA ASN A 122 7.85 13.71 11.69
C ASN A 122 6.44 13.46 11.12
N PRO A 123 6.02 12.19 10.98
CA PRO A 123 6.75 11.00 11.44
C PRO A 123 7.91 10.63 10.50
N LYS A 124 9.13 10.66 11.04
CA LYS A 124 10.32 10.16 10.35
C LYS A 124 10.14 8.67 10.14
N PRO A 125 10.58 8.11 9.00
CA PRO A 125 10.77 6.68 8.87
C PRO A 125 11.77 6.23 9.95
N ARG A 126 11.27 5.81 11.12
CA ARG A 126 12.10 5.44 12.27
C ARG A 126 12.81 4.14 11.88
N ASN A 127 14.14 4.19 11.84
CA ASN A 127 15.07 3.07 11.60
C ASN A 127 15.36 2.66 10.13
N ILE A 128 15.65 3.63 9.24
CA ILE A 128 16.10 3.32 7.86
C ILE A 128 17.44 3.97 7.49
N GLU A 129 18.48 3.69 8.27
CA GLU A 129 19.88 3.93 7.86
C GLU A 129 20.35 3.04 6.69
N LYS A 130 19.42 2.36 6.01
CA LYS A 130 19.68 1.40 4.93
C LYS A 130 19.06 1.87 3.63
N ASP A 131 19.50 1.26 2.55
CA ASP A 131 18.93 1.37 1.21
C ASP A 131 17.39 1.29 1.23
N VAL A 132 16.73 2.31 0.69
CA VAL A 132 15.27 2.38 0.57
C VAL A 132 14.87 2.01 -0.85
N LYS A 133 13.92 1.09 -0.99
CA LYS A 133 13.24 0.87 -2.27
C LYS A 133 12.15 1.94 -2.46
N VAL A 134 12.14 2.56 -3.63
CA VAL A 134 11.09 3.50 -4.06
C VAL A 134 10.44 3.02 -5.35
N PHE A 135 9.17 3.35 -5.53
CA PHE A 135 8.38 3.00 -6.70
C PHE A 135 7.84 4.27 -7.34
N GLU A 136 7.74 4.30 -8.66
CA GLU A 136 7.05 5.39 -9.36
C GLU A 136 5.61 5.47 -8.86
N TRP A 137 5.13 6.69 -8.59
CA TRP A 137 3.79 6.93 -8.08
C TRP A 137 2.72 6.45 -9.07
N SER A 138 3.01 6.54 -10.36
CA SER A 138 2.17 6.03 -11.45
C SER A 138 1.90 4.52 -11.35
N ALA A 139 2.81 3.74 -10.75
CA ALA A 139 2.65 2.31 -10.56
C ALA A 139 1.72 1.96 -9.39
N LEU A 140 1.40 2.91 -8.51
CA LEU A 140 0.66 2.69 -7.28
C LEU A 140 -0.71 2.01 -7.49
N PRO A 141 -1.60 2.46 -8.39
CA PRO A 141 -2.91 1.82 -8.58
C PRO A 141 -2.79 0.36 -9.02
N TYR A 142 -1.83 0.07 -9.90
CA TYR A 142 -1.56 -1.27 -10.41
C TYR A 142 -0.98 -2.19 -9.33
N ALA A 143 -0.06 -1.67 -8.51
CA ALA A 143 0.52 -2.40 -7.39
C ALA A 143 -0.54 -2.77 -6.36
N LEU A 144 -1.38 -1.81 -5.96
CA LEU A 144 -2.49 -2.05 -5.02
C LEU A 144 -3.43 -3.12 -5.55
N LYS A 145 -3.93 -2.96 -6.78
CA LYS A 145 -4.83 -3.91 -7.44
C LYS A 145 -4.22 -5.32 -7.48
N LYS A 146 -2.98 -5.46 -7.97
CA LYS A 146 -2.30 -6.76 -8.10
C LYS A 146 -2.17 -7.48 -6.75
N ILE A 147 -1.72 -6.78 -5.71
CA ILE A 147 -1.48 -7.40 -4.41
C ILE A 147 -2.80 -7.73 -3.70
N VAL A 148 -3.76 -6.81 -3.70
CA VAL A 148 -5.08 -7.02 -3.08
C VAL A 148 -5.80 -8.21 -3.71
N THR A 149 -5.84 -8.29 -5.05
CA THR A 149 -6.46 -9.43 -5.75
C THR A 149 -5.79 -10.75 -5.35
N LYS A 150 -4.45 -10.81 -5.36
CA LYS A 150 -3.72 -12.02 -4.98
C LYS A 150 -4.01 -12.47 -3.55
N TYR A 151 -4.06 -11.53 -2.61
CA TYR A 151 -4.34 -11.83 -1.21
C TYR A 151 -5.77 -12.32 -1.01
N ARG A 152 -6.78 -11.67 -1.61
CA ARG A 152 -8.17 -12.12 -1.51
C ARG A 152 -8.35 -13.52 -2.08
N THR A 153 -7.76 -13.83 -3.23
CA THR A 153 -7.81 -15.19 -3.80
C THR A 153 -7.13 -16.22 -2.89
N THR A 154 -5.98 -15.88 -2.30
CA THR A 154 -5.25 -16.80 -1.41
C THR A 154 -6.04 -17.07 -0.12
N VAL A 155 -6.67 -16.04 0.46
CA VAL A 155 -7.50 -16.19 1.67
C VAL A 155 -8.74 -17.02 1.35
N LEU A 156 -9.45 -16.72 0.25
CA LEU A 156 -10.61 -17.51 -0.18
C LEU A 156 -10.24 -18.98 -0.44
N GLN A 157 -9.09 -19.26 -1.05
CA GLN A 157 -8.59 -20.63 -1.26
C GLN A 157 -8.33 -21.35 0.07
N LYS A 158 -7.73 -20.67 1.05
CA LYS A 158 -7.50 -21.25 2.39
C LYS A 158 -8.82 -21.58 3.09
N THR A 159 -9.84 -20.73 2.98
CA THR A 159 -11.17 -21.00 3.55
C THR A 159 -11.81 -22.24 2.91
N ILE A 160 -11.76 -22.36 1.57
CA ILE A 160 -12.33 -23.51 0.84
C ILE A 160 -11.58 -24.81 1.18
N THR A 161 -10.24 -24.77 1.30
CA THR A 161 -9.46 -25.98 1.64
C THR A 161 -9.65 -26.42 3.10
N GLN A 162 -10.01 -25.51 4.01
CA GLN A 162 -10.33 -25.85 5.41
C GLN A 162 -11.73 -26.45 5.59
N GLU A 163 -12.68 -26.18 4.68
CA GLU A 163 -14.00 -26.84 4.68
C GLU A 163 -14.01 -28.22 3.99
N GLY A 164 -12.89 -28.64 3.38
CA GLY A 164 -12.78 -29.87 2.59
C GLY A 164 -12.22 -31.11 3.29
N VAL A 165 -11.98 -31.08 4.61
CA VAL A 165 -11.53 -32.25 5.39
C VAL A 165 -12.56 -32.57 6.46
N VAL A 166 -13.62 -33.27 6.08
CA VAL A 166 -14.53 -33.94 7.01
C VAL A 166 -14.41 -35.44 6.72
N ASP A 167 -13.48 -36.10 7.39
CA ASP A 167 -13.45 -37.57 7.44
C ASP A 167 -14.75 -38.04 8.12
N GLY A 168 -15.48 -38.88 7.40
CA GLY A 168 -16.88 -39.17 7.69
C GLY A 168 -17.13 -40.03 8.92
N ASN A 169 -18.22 -39.72 9.63
CA ASN A 169 -19.17 -40.76 10.05
C ASN A 169 -20.59 -40.20 10.30
N ALA A 170 -21.54 -40.77 9.54
CA ALA A 170 -23.00 -40.90 9.71
C ALA A 170 -23.87 -39.76 10.31
N GLY A 171 -24.82 -39.26 9.50
CA GLY A 171 -26.21 -39.08 9.93
C GLY A 171 -26.94 -37.74 9.66
N VAL A 172 -27.89 -37.79 8.72
CA VAL A 172 -29.19 -37.05 8.65
C VAL A 172 -29.25 -35.64 7.97
N SER A 173 -29.81 -35.66 6.75
CA SER A 173 -30.73 -34.72 6.02
C SER A 173 -30.42 -33.23 5.79
N PRO A 174 -30.97 -32.63 4.70
CA PRO A 174 -30.38 -31.49 4.01
C PRO A 174 -31.09 -30.16 4.30
N THR A 175 -30.32 -29.08 4.45
CA THR A 175 -30.84 -27.72 4.25
C THR A 175 -29.86 -26.99 3.33
N SER A 176 -30.34 -26.71 2.11
CA SER A 176 -29.56 -26.06 1.08
C SER A 176 -29.31 -24.59 1.42
N ALA A 177 -28.06 -24.17 1.33
CA ALA A 177 -27.73 -22.77 1.05
C ALA A 177 -26.60 -22.78 0.01
N ALA A 178 -26.94 -22.39 -1.21
CA ALA A 178 -26.01 -22.33 -2.32
C ALA A 178 -24.86 -21.33 -2.04
N PRO A 179 -23.63 -21.58 -2.50
CA PRO A 179 -22.58 -20.57 -2.45
C PRO A 179 -22.85 -19.51 -3.53
N PRO A 180 -22.81 -18.21 -3.22
CA PRO A 180 -22.91 -17.21 -4.26
C PRO A 180 -21.62 -17.21 -5.09
N SER A 181 -21.73 -17.69 -6.33
CA SER A 181 -20.92 -17.19 -7.45
C SER A 181 -20.98 -15.67 -7.49
N VAL A 182 -19.87 -15.01 -7.84
CA VAL A 182 -19.81 -14.03 -8.94
C VAL A 182 -18.38 -13.52 -9.10
N VAL A 183 -17.88 -13.74 -10.31
CA VAL A 183 -16.67 -13.19 -10.92
C VAL A 183 -16.99 -11.80 -11.52
N GLN A 184 -15.99 -10.90 -11.49
CA GLN A 184 -15.84 -9.65 -12.27
C GLN A 184 -16.71 -8.41 -11.97
N GLN A 185 -16.05 -7.28 -11.62
CA GLN A 185 -15.82 -6.14 -12.54
C GLN A 185 -14.92 -5.11 -11.84
N ILE A 186 -13.81 -4.74 -12.48
CA ILE A 186 -12.79 -3.83 -11.97
C ILE A 186 -12.93 -2.46 -12.65
N LEU A 187 -12.75 -1.40 -11.84
CA LEU A 187 -12.91 0.02 -12.12
C LEU A 187 -12.35 0.49 -13.48
N ASP A 188 -13.15 1.32 -14.15
CA ASP A 188 -12.69 2.35 -15.09
C ASP A 188 -11.95 3.46 -14.33
N MET A 189 -10.71 3.71 -14.76
CA MET A 189 -9.91 4.92 -14.54
C MET A 189 -9.19 5.22 -15.84
#